data_AF-A0A2A2KE93-F1
#
_entry.id   AF-A0A2A2KE93-F1
#
_cell.length_a   1.000
_cell.length_b   1.000
_cell.length_c   1.000
_cell.angle_alpha   90.00
_cell.angle_beta   90.00
_cell.angle_gamma   90.00
#
_symmetry.space_group_name_H-M   'P 1'
#
loop_
_entity.id
_entity.type
_entity.pdbx_description
1 polymer ?
#
loop_
_entity_poly.entity_id
_entity_poly.type
_entity_poly.pdbx_seq_one_letter_code
_entity_poly.pdbx_strand_id
1 'polypeptide(L)'
;MLSALSSFTLAVIWLFLPYGRGQCYDNEVYHAAGDKWIRNGNFLVICDVNKIKVNVNVCSEHFADTNDDLYKDRFVICCISRRFKGCIDDNGDLLKDGFFTIGTALKYCNIRRGGMSGRIEPRGCFNGTRTDDPSDETLHVKKYTTWRQGDKELRCGDNGIHVLKCYLKDETSPVAEGTGWIDEKGIVHVCK
;
A
#
# COMPACT_ATOMS: atom_id res chain seq x y z
N MET A 1 -73.25 6.85 -53.60
CA MET A 1 -73.60 8.12 -52.90
C MET A 1 -73.05 8.02 -51.48
N LEU A 2 -72.11 8.93 -51.14
CA LEU A 2 -71.58 9.28 -49.80
C LEU A 2 -70.88 8.15 -49.01
N SER A 3 -69.76 8.35 -48.30
CA SER A 3 -68.81 9.45 -48.08
C SER A 3 -67.73 8.88 -47.14
N ALA A 4 -66.46 8.84 -47.55
CA ALA A 4 -65.33 9.57 -46.95
C ALA A 4 -65.51 10.03 -45.49
N LEU A 5 -64.55 9.66 -44.63
CA LEU A 5 -64.03 10.28 -43.38
C LEU A 5 -63.47 9.12 -42.52
N SER A 6 -62.30 9.15 -41.87
CA SER A 6 -61.31 10.20 -41.65
C SER A 6 -59.99 9.55 -41.19
N SER A 7 -58.92 9.74 -41.96
CA SER A 7 -57.55 9.53 -41.54
C SER A 7 -57.13 10.62 -40.55
N PHE A 8 -57.25 10.44 -39.24
CA PHE A 8 -56.63 11.33 -38.25
C PHE A 8 -56.67 10.73 -36.83
N THR A 9 -55.86 9.71 -36.54
CA THR A 9 -55.52 9.33 -35.15
C THR A 9 -54.31 8.38 -35.08
N LEU A 10 -53.20 8.73 -35.73
CA LEU A 10 -51.93 7.96 -35.64
C LEU A 10 -50.78 8.74 -34.97
N ALA A 11 -51.04 9.88 -34.33
CA ALA A 11 -49.97 10.79 -33.88
C ALA A 11 -50.02 11.23 -32.40
N VAL A 12 -50.83 10.63 -31.52
CA VAL A 12 -50.87 11.03 -30.08
C VAL A 12 -50.95 9.85 -29.11
N ILE A 13 -50.31 8.71 -29.45
CA ILE A 13 -50.11 7.60 -28.49
C ILE A 13 -48.63 7.18 -28.51
N TRP A 14 -47.74 8.17 -28.42
CA TRP A 14 -46.31 7.94 -28.16
C TRP A 14 -45.78 8.78 -26.99
N LEU A 15 -46.64 9.54 -26.29
CA LEU A 15 -46.28 10.29 -25.09
C LEU A 15 -46.60 9.55 -23.78
N PHE A 16 -47.18 8.35 -23.85
CA PHE A 16 -47.42 7.48 -22.70
C PHE A 16 -46.81 6.09 -22.89
N LEU A 17 -45.62 6.01 -23.47
CA LEU A 17 -44.74 4.92 -23.07
C LEU A 17 -44.24 5.28 -21.67
N PRO A 18 -44.68 4.59 -20.59
CA PRO A 18 -43.86 4.55 -19.41
C PRO A 18 -42.60 3.85 -19.86
N TYR A 19 -41.61 4.62 -20.34
CA TYR A 19 -40.23 4.20 -20.29
C TYR A 19 -40.09 3.66 -18.88
N GLY A 20 -39.92 2.35 -18.76
CA GLY A 20 -39.66 1.69 -17.49
C GLY A 20 -38.41 2.34 -16.94
N ARG A 21 -38.61 3.42 -16.18
CA ARG A 21 -37.55 4.15 -15.52
C ARG A 21 -37.05 3.14 -14.53
N GLY A 22 -35.89 2.56 -14.82
CA GLY A 22 -35.37 1.50 -13.98
C GLY A 22 -35.34 1.98 -12.53
N GLN A 23 -35.86 1.18 -11.62
CA GLN A 23 -35.90 1.48 -10.20
C GLN A 23 -35.12 0.41 -9.46
N CYS A 24 -34.45 0.82 -8.40
CA CYS A 24 -33.72 -0.09 -7.55
C CYS A 24 -34.38 -0.15 -6.19
N TYR A 25 -34.55 -1.35 -5.64
CA TYR A 25 -35.12 -1.55 -4.32
C TYR A 25 -34.01 -1.94 -3.33
N ASP A 26 -33.78 -1.09 -2.32
CA ASP A 26 -32.73 -1.28 -1.32
C ASP A 26 -33.25 -0.92 0.08
N ASN A 27 -33.07 -1.82 1.06
CA ASN A 27 -33.47 -1.61 2.46
C ASN A 27 -34.89 -1.01 2.63
N GLU A 28 -35.88 -1.60 1.95
CA GLU A 28 -37.29 -1.18 2.01
C GLU A 28 -37.62 0.17 1.34
N VAL A 29 -36.66 0.77 0.63
CA VAL A 29 -36.83 2.03 -0.10
C VAL A 29 -36.62 1.83 -1.61
N TYR A 30 -37.46 2.48 -2.42
CA TYR A 30 -37.31 2.52 -3.88
C TYR A 30 -36.50 3.76 -4.29
N HIS A 31 -35.51 3.54 -5.15
CA HIS A 31 -34.63 4.56 -5.71
C HIS A 31 -34.83 4.64 -7.23
N ALA A 32 -34.91 5.85 -7.78
CA ALA A 32 -34.98 6.09 -9.22
C ALA A 32 -33.63 5.86 -9.90
N ALA A 33 -33.62 5.50 -11.20
CA ALA A 33 -32.39 5.43 -11.98
C ALA A 33 -31.61 6.76 -11.90
N GLY A 34 -30.33 6.65 -11.53
CA GLY A 34 -29.43 7.77 -11.29
C GLY A 34 -29.31 8.21 -9.83
N ASP A 35 -30.22 7.77 -8.95
CA ASP A 35 -30.18 8.12 -7.53
C ASP A 35 -28.90 7.58 -6.86
N LYS A 36 -28.40 8.36 -5.90
CA LYS A 36 -27.19 8.04 -5.11
C LYS A 36 -27.49 8.15 -3.62
N TRP A 37 -27.10 7.16 -2.82
CA TRP A 37 -27.31 7.14 -1.37
C TRP A 37 -26.17 6.44 -0.62
N ILE A 38 -26.13 6.61 0.70
CA ILE A 38 -25.16 5.94 1.58
C ILE A 38 -25.81 4.76 2.28
N ARG A 39 -25.22 3.55 2.15
CA ARG A 39 -25.67 2.32 2.81
C ARG A 39 -24.73 1.98 3.98
N ASN A 40 -25.30 1.63 5.14
CA ASN A 40 -24.58 1.24 6.36
C ASN A 40 -23.45 2.21 6.75
N GLY A 41 -23.65 3.51 6.52
CA GLY A 41 -22.71 4.59 6.85
C GLY A 41 -21.49 4.75 5.95
N ASN A 42 -21.16 3.76 5.09
CA ASN A 42 -19.83 3.68 4.46
C ASN A 42 -19.83 3.45 2.94
N PHE A 43 -20.94 3.01 2.34
CA PHE A 43 -20.97 2.63 0.92
C PHE A 43 -21.79 3.61 0.08
N LEU A 44 -21.18 4.22 -0.94
CA LEU A 44 -21.92 4.99 -1.95
C LEU A 44 -22.59 4.02 -2.92
N VAL A 45 -23.91 4.07 -2.99
CA VAL A 45 -24.72 3.21 -3.85
C VAL A 45 -25.35 4.06 -4.94
N ILE A 46 -25.42 3.52 -6.17
CA ILE A 46 -26.01 4.16 -7.33
C ILE A 46 -27.03 3.20 -7.95
N CYS A 47 -28.24 3.69 -8.23
CA CYS A 47 -29.19 2.93 -9.02
C CYS A 47 -28.89 3.10 -10.53
N ASP A 48 -28.40 2.05 -11.19
CA ASP A 48 -28.21 2.00 -12.63
C ASP A 48 -29.25 1.08 -13.28
N VAL A 49 -30.36 1.67 -13.69
CA VAL A 49 -31.45 1.04 -14.46
C VAL A 49 -31.77 -0.40 -13.99
N ASN A 50 -32.48 -0.52 -12.87
CA ASN A 50 -32.84 -1.79 -12.20
C ASN A 50 -31.67 -2.58 -11.60
N LYS A 51 -30.43 -2.06 -11.66
CA LYS A 51 -29.28 -2.66 -10.99
C LYS A 51 -28.73 -1.72 -9.95
N ILE A 52 -28.64 -2.21 -8.72
CA ILE A 52 -27.89 -1.52 -7.67
C ILE A 52 -26.41 -1.69 -7.99
N LYS A 53 -25.77 -0.62 -8.44
CA LYS A 53 -24.31 -0.54 -8.48
C LYS A 53 -23.88 0.05 -7.16
N VAL A 54 -23.36 -0.78 -6.28
CA VAL A 54 -22.55 -0.25 -5.20
C VAL A 54 -21.35 0.37 -5.89
N ASN A 55 -21.26 1.70 -5.87
CA ASN A 55 -20.00 2.36 -6.17
C ASN A 55 -19.11 2.12 -4.95
N VAL A 56 -18.62 0.89 -4.88
CA VAL A 56 -17.43 0.59 -4.11
C VAL A 56 -16.39 1.47 -4.77
N ASN A 57 -16.07 2.59 -4.13
CA ASN A 57 -14.76 3.17 -4.25
C ASN A 57 -13.79 2.07 -3.81
N VAL A 58 -13.44 1.20 -4.76
CA VAL A 58 -12.55 0.07 -4.60
C VAL A 58 -11.19 0.65 -4.28
N CYS A 59 -10.86 0.64 -3.00
CA CYS A 59 -9.64 0.01 -2.53
C CYS A 59 -10.11 -0.88 -1.37
N SER A 60 -10.72 -2.01 -1.75
CA SER A 60 -11.09 -3.06 -0.80
C SER A 60 -9.88 -3.40 0.06
N GLU A 61 -10.12 -3.71 1.34
CA GLU A 61 -9.11 -4.25 2.27
C GLU A 61 -8.66 -5.68 1.90
N HIS A 62 -9.12 -6.20 0.75
CA HIS A 62 -8.63 -7.43 0.18
C HIS A 62 -7.57 -7.17 -0.89
N PHE A 63 -6.37 -7.62 -0.53
CA PHE A 63 -5.23 -7.92 -1.37
C PHE A 63 -5.67 -8.71 -2.61
N ALA A 64 -5.03 -8.42 -3.74
CA ALA A 64 -5.20 -9.02 -5.08
C ALA A 64 -6.26 -8.37 -5.99
N ASP A 65 -5.93 -7.18 -6.49
CA ASP A 65 -6.01 -6.90 -7.93
C ASP A 65 -4.87 -5.92 -8.25
N THR A 66 -3.69 -6.49 -8.55
CA THR A 66 -2.40 -5.79 -8.73
C THR A 66 -2.30 -4.97 -10.01
N ASN A 67 -3.33 -4.93 -10.86
CA ASN A 67 -3.23 -4.30 -12.18
C ASN A 67 -3.44 -2.77 -12.16
N ASP A 68 -4.02 -2.22 -11.09
CA ASP A 68 -4.39 -0.79 -11.02
C ASP A 68 -3.71 -0.02 -9.87
N ASP A 69 -2.72 -0.59 -9.20
CA ASP A 69 -2.01 0.10 -8.11
C ASP A 69 -0.75 0.81 -8.61
N LEU A 70 -0.60 2.08 -8.22
CA LEU A 70 0.59 2.87 -8.48
C LEU A 70 1.58 2.71 -7.32
N TYR A 71 2.80 2.30 -7.65
CA TYR A 71 3.89 2.19 -6.70
C TYR A 71 4.84 3.38 -6.86
N LYS A 72 5.09 4.10 -5.77
CA LYS A 72 6.03 5.22 -5.77
C LYS A 72 6.69 5.38 -4.41
N ASP A 73 8.02 5.42 -4.37
CA ASP A 73 8.81 5.69 -3.16
C ASP A 73 8.39 4.81 -1.96
N ARG A 74 8.13 3.52 -2.23
CA ARG A 74 7.61 2.51 -1.29
C ARG A 74 6.19 2.74 -0.78
N PHE A 75 5.47 3.71 -1.29
CA PHE A 75 4.02 3.81 -1.10
C PHE A 75 3.27 3.04 -2.17
N VAL A 76 2.15 2.45 -1.77
CA VAL A 76 1.16 1.87 -2.66
C VAL A 76 -0.05 2.80 -2.70
N ILE A 77 -0.40 3.26 -3.90
CA ILE A 77 -1.46 4.22 -4.13
C ILE A 77 -2.51 3.56 -5.02
N CYS A 78 -3.75 3.60 -4.57
CA CYS A 78 -4.87 3.10 -5.34
C CYS A 78 -5.22 4.09 -6.46
N CYS A 79 -5.14 3.69 -7.74
CA CYS A 79 -5.37 4.62 -8.85
C CYS A 79 -6.83 5.13 -8.90
N ILE A 80 -7.80 4.31 -8.48
CA ILE A 80 -9.23 4.65 -8.53
C ILE A 80 -9.56 5.74 -7.50
N SER A 81 -9.25 5.49 -6.23
CA SER A 81 -9.58 6.44 -5.15
C SER A 81 -8.57 7.57 -4.99
N ARG A 82 -7.38 7.44 -5.60
CA ARG A 82 -6.22 8.33 -5.42
C ARG A 82 -5.79 8.46 -3.95
N ARG A 83 -5.88 7.37 -3.19
CA ARG A 83 -5.49 7.29 -1.77
C ARG A 83 -4.33 6.32 -1.56
N PHE A 84 -3.52 6.62 -0.55
CA PHE A 84 -2.52 5.71 -0.03
C PHE A 84 -3.19 4.47 0.57
N LYS A 85 -2.81 3.29 0.06
CA LYS A 85 -3.17 1.98 0.62
C LYS A 85 -2.25 1.57 1.76
N GLY A 86 -0.97 1.92 1.67
CA GLY A 86 0.05 1.50 2.63
C GLY A 86 1.46 1.76 2.12
N CYS A 87 2.43 1.23 2.84
CA CYS A 87 3.82 1.13 2.45
C CYS A 87 4.13 -0.33 2.09
N ILE A 88 5.01 -0.55 1.12
CA ILE A 88 5.49 -1.87 0.72
C ILE A 88 6.91 -2.08 1.27
N ASP A 89 7.12 -3.20 1.93
CA ASP A 89 8.44 -3.59 2.43
C ASP A 89 9.30 -4.26 1.32
N ASP A 90 10.46 -4.81 1.68
CA ASP A 90 11.31 -5.52 0.73
C ASP A 90 10.83 -6.94 0.37
N ASN A 91 9.92 -7.51 1.15
CA ASN A 91 9.28 -8.79 0.86
C ASN A 91 8.08 -8.64 -0.07
N GLY A 92 7.59 -7.40 -0.26
CA GLY A 92 6.40 -7.09 -1.03
C GLY A 92 5.13 -7.01 -0.17
N ASP A 93 5.27 -7.07 1.15
CA ASP A 93 4.16 -7.01 2.09
C ASP A 93 3.65 -5.57 2.22
N LEU A 94 2.33 -5.40 2.15
CA LEU A 94 1.67 -4.10 2.26
C LEU A 94 1.25 -3.84 3.71
N LEU A 95 1.77 -2.75 4.26
CA LEU A 95 1.49 -2.31 5.62
C LEU A 95 0.75 -0.97 5.62
N LYS A 96 -0.40 -0.89 6.31
CA LYS A 96 -1.12 0.39 6.51
C LYS A 96 -0.49 1.25 7.62
N ASP A 97 -0.03 0.60 8.67
CA ASP A 97 0.53 1.24 9.85
C ASP A 97 1.43 0.22 10.56
N GLY A 98 2.61 0.64 11.02
CA GLY A 98 3.52 -0.23 11.77
C GLY A 98 4.96 -0.23 11.27
N PHE A 99 5.79 -1.07 11.89
CA PHE A 99 7.19 -1.22 11.56
C PHE A 99 7.41 -2.11 10.34
N PHE A 100 8.41 -1.77 9.54
CA PHE A 100 8.87 -2.60 8.43
C PHE A 100 10.34 -2.31 8.14
N THR A 101 10.98 -3.15 7.33
CA THR A 101 12.40 -3.04 6.99
C THR A 101 12.62 -2.72 5.53
N ILE A 102 13.69 -1.96 5.27
CA ILE A 102 14.29 -1.77 3.94
C ILE A 102 15.77 -2.14 4.10
N GLY A 103 16.16 -3.32 3.64
CA GLY A 103 17.39 -4.00 4.03
C GLY A 103 17.41 -4.17 5.55
N THR A 104 18.39 -3.54 6.20
CA THR A 104 18.52 -3.51 7.65
C THR A 104 18.06 -2.18 8.27
N ALA A 105 17.51 -1.25 7.47
CA ALA A 105 16.95 0.00 7.96
C ALA A 105 15.54 -0.23 8.50
N LEU A 106 15.30 0.16 9.75
CA LEU A 106 13.98 0.08 10.37
C LEU A 106 13.21 1.36 10.05
N LYS A 107 12.01 1.19 9.51
CA LYS A 107 11.09 2.27 9.16
C LYS A 107 9.74 2.04 9.83
N TYR A 108 8.94 3.10 9.93
CA TYR A 108 7.56 3.03 10.39
C TYR A 108 6.65 3.66 9.35
N CYS A 109 5.70 2.88 8.84
CA CYS A 109 4.65 3.34 7.96
C CYS A 109 3.51 3.91 8.80
N ASN A 110 2.95 5.04 8.39
CA ASN A 110 1.76 5.59 9.01
C ASN A 110 0.87 6.27 7.95
N ILE A 111 -0.21 5.60 7.58
CA ILE A 111 -1.23 6.16 6.68
C ILE A 111 -2.31 6.87 7.50
N ARG A 112 -2.54 8.16 7.21
CA ARG A 112 -3.43 9.05 7.96
C ARG A 112 -4.63 9.46 7.14
N ARG A 113 -5.64 10.01 7.84
CA ARG A 113 -6.80 10.69 7.25
C ARG A 113 -7.51 9.83 6.18
N GLY A 114 -7.68 8.54 6.47
CA GLY A 114 -8.32 7.60 5.56
C GLY A 114 -7.59 7.42 4.22
N GLY A 115 -6.25 7.53 4.19
CA GLY A 115 -5.45 7.37 2.98
C GLY A 115 -5.13 8.65 2.21
N MET A 116 -5.45 9.83 2.77
CA MET A 116 -5.13 11.11 2.11
C MET A 116 -3.68 11.56 2.33
N SER A 117 -2.96 10.94 3.27
CA SER A 117 -1.57 11.24 3.54
C SER A 117 -0.88 9.98 4.10
N GLY A 118 0.34 9.72 3.66
CA GLY A 118 1.19 8.67 4.20
C GLY A 118 2.54 9.25 4.61
N ARG A 119 3.13 8.69 5.66
CA ARG A 119 4.50 9.01 6.07
C ARG A 119 5.28 7.74 6.36
N ILE A 120 6.51 7.68 5.86
CA ILE A 120 7.51 6.68 6.23
C ILE A 120 8.52 7.40 7.12
N GLU A 121 8.61 6.99 8.38
CA GLU A 121 9.50 7.58 9.37
C GLU A 121 10.73 6.68 9.60
N PRO A 122 11.95 7.23 9.62
CA PRO A 122 13.13 6.46 10.00
C PRO A 122 13.09 6.15 11.51
N ARG A 123 13.25 4.88 11.88
CA ARG A 123 13.22 4.43 13.28
C ARG A 123 14.53 3.81 13.77
N GLY A 124 15.56 3.80 12.93
CA GLY A 124 16.88 3.25 13.25
C GLY A 124 17.16 2.06 12.36
N CYS A 125 17.68 0.99 12.95
CA CYS A 125 18.03 -0.23 12.25
C CYS A 125 17.40 -1.44 12.89
N PHE A 126 17.27 -2.51 12.12
CA PHE A 126 16.73 -3.78 12.54
C PHE A 126 17.85 -4.82 12.54
N ASN A 127 18.19 -5.35 13.72
CA ASN A 127 19.21 -6.37 13.91
C ASN A 127 18.57 -7.76 14.03
N GLY A 128 17.69 -8.09 13.08
CA GLY A 128 17.04 -9.38 12.95
C GLY A 128 17.26 -10.00 11.58
N THR A 129 16.67 -11.16 11.38
CA THR A 129 16.59 -11.86 10.09
C THR A 129 15.32 -11.48 9.35
N ARG A 130 15.19 -11.94 8.09
CA ARG A 130 14.01 -11.66 7.26
C ARG A 130 12.71 -12.27 7.81
N THR A 131 12.81 -13.29 8.66
CA THR A 131 11.65 -13.99 9.23
C THR A 131 11.26 -13.48 10.62
N ASP A 132 12.07 -12.60 11.21
CA ASP A 132 11.78 -12.02 12.52
C ASP A 132 10.77 -10.87 12.38
N ASP A 133 9.93 -10.67 13.40
CA ASP A 133 8.91 -9.62 13.39
C ASP A 133 9.58 -8.23 13.51
N PRO A 134 9.42 -7.32 12.52
CA PRO A 134 9.92 -5.95 12.61
C PRO A 134 9.36 -5.16 13.80
N SER A 135 8.27 -5.62 14.41
CA SER A 135 7.67 -5.01 15.60
C SER A 135 8.36 -5.42 16.91
N ASP A 136 9.27 -6.39 16.88
CA ASP A 136 10.04 -6.79 18.06
C ASP A 136 11.09 -5.72 18.40
N GLU A 137 10.79 -4.94 19.45
CA GLU A 137 11.63 -3.84 19.91
C GLU A 137 13.01 -4.30 20.41
N THR A 138 13.20 -5.58 20.75
CA THR A 138 14.51 -6.10 21.19
C THR A 138 15.52 -6.17 20.05
N LEU A 139 15.03 -6.20 18.81
CA LEU A 139 15.83 -6.18 17.58
C LEU A 139 16.03 -4.76 17.04
N HIS A 140 15.45 -3.74 17.69
CA HIS A 140 15.58 -2.35 17.27
C HIS A 140 16.88 -1.75 17.77
N VAL A 141 17.66 -1.22 16.84
CA VAL A 141 18.90 -0.51 17.15
C VAL A 141 18.71 0.97 16.86
N LYS A 142 18.97 1.80 17.87
CA LYS A 142 18.88 3.26 17.74
C LYS A 142 19.87 3.77 16.69
N LYS A 143 19.47 4.82 16.01
CA LYS A 143 20.30 5.48 15.00
C LYS A 143 21.63 5.94 15.62
N TYR A 144 22.72 5.70 14.91
CA TYR A 144 24.11 5.98 15.30
C TYR A 144 24.67 5.15 16.45
N THR A 145 23.92 4.19 16.98
CA THR A 145 24.49 3.21 17.91
C THR A 145 25.52 2.36 17.20
N THR A 146 26.66 2.16 17.87
CA THR A 146 27.70 1.22 17.49
C THR A 146 27.72 0.05 18.45
N TRP A 147 27.97 -1.15 17.95
CA TRP A 147 28.10 -2.34 18.77
C TRP A 147 29.01 -3.36 18.10
N ARG A 148 29.47 -4.35 18.87
CA ARG A 148 30.30 -5.43 18.35
C ARG A 148 29.45 -6.67 18.12
N GLN A 149 29.63 -7.31 16.97
CA GLN A 149 29.02 -8.60 16.65
C GLN A 149 30.10 -9.49 16.04
N GLY A 150 30.58 -10.46 16.82
CA GLY A 150 31.72 -11.29 16.44
C GLY A 150 32.99 -10.49 16.23
N ASP A 151 33.56 -10.62 15.04
CA ASP A 151 34.76 -9.93 14.56
C ASP A 151 34.47 -8.58 13.92
N LYS A 152 33.25 -8.05 14.01
CA LYS A 152 32.88 -6.76 13.40
C LYS A 152 32.41 -5.75 14.43
N GLU A 153 32.83 -4.49 14.25
CA GLU A 153 32.18 -3.32 14.84
C GLU A 153 31.15 -2.82 13.83
N LEU A 154 29.89 -2.79 14.23
CA LEU A 154 28.76 -2.36 13.43
C LEU A 154 28.27 -0.98 13.86
N ARG A 155 27.62 -0.26 12.95
CA ARG A 155 26.96 1.02 13.22
C ARG A 155 25.60 1.06 12.55
N CYS A 156 24.60 1.55 13.27
CA CYS A 156 23.32 1.89 12.66
C CYS A 156 23.41 3.28 11.99
N GLY A 157 23.34 3.31 10.66
CA GLY A 157 23.35 4.52 9.83
C GLY A 157 21.95 4.97 9.42
N ASP A 158 21.90 5.84 8.41
CA ASP A 158 20.65 6.31 7.80
C ASP A 158 19.94 5.24 6.96
N ASN A 159 20.74 4.36 6.36
CA ASN A 159 20.32 3.37 5.38
C ASN A 159 20.41 1.93 5.91
N GLY A 160 20.52 1.76 7.22
CA GLY A 160 20.62 0.46 7.87
C GLY A 160 21.93 0.25 8.62
N ILE A 161 22.25 -1.01 8.86
CA ILE A 161 23.44 -1.45 9.58
C ILE A 161 24.62 -1.49 8.60
N HIS A 162 25.73 -0.88 9.01
CA HIS A 162 26.99 -0.84 8.27
C HIS A 162 28.11 -1.42 9.13
N VAL A 163 29.10 -2.03 8.49
CA VAL A 163 30.35 -2.41 9.17
C VAL A 163 31.20 -1.16 9.29
N LEU A 164 31.68 -0.86 10.49
CA LEU A 164 32.63 0.22 10.73
C LEU A 164 34.06 -0.30 10.68
N LYS A 165 34.31 -1.43 11.35
CA LYS A 165 35.64 -2.05 11.44
C LYS A 165 35.55 -3.57 11.54
N CYS A 166 36.62 -4.25 11.13
CA CYS A 166 36.81 -5.69 11.31
C CYS A 166 38.01 -5.95 12.24
N TYR A 167 37.87 -6.90 13.15
CA TYR A 167 38.88 -7.34 14.09
C TYR A 167 39.52 -8.62 13.57
N LEU A 168 40.77 -8.53 13.12
CA LEU A 168 41.47 -9.70 12.60
C LEU A 168 41.92 -10.59 13.75
N LYS A 169 41.78 -11.89 13.56
CA LYS A 169 42.36 -12.87 14.48
C LYS A 169 43.87 -12.66 14.43
N ASP A 170 44.46 -12.32 15.57
CA ASP A 170 45.89 -12.06 15.75
C ASP A 170 46.39 -10.63 15.48
N GLU A 171 45.52 -9.67 15.13
CA GLU A 171 45.89 -8.23 15.14
C GLU A 171 45.36 -7.48 16.37
N THR A 172 46.19 -6.56 16.88
CA THR A 172 45.83 -5.68 18.00
C THR A 172 44.95 -4.50 17.56
N SER A 173 44.98 -4.13 16.28
CA SER A 173 44.24 -2.98 15.75
C SER A 173 43.18 -3.44 14.73
N PRO A 174 41.93 -2.95 14.82
CA PRO A 174 40.91 -3.28 13.84
C PRO A 174 41.15 -2.53 12.52
N VAL A 175 40.78 -3.16 11.40
CA VAL A 175 40.83 -2.55 10.06
C VAL A 175 39.50 -1.86 9.74
N ALA A 176 39.54 -0.70 9.11
CA ALA A 176 38.33 0.05 8.75
C ALA A 176 37.58 -0.61 7.56
N GLU A 177 36.27 -0.38 7.48
CA GLU A 177 35.45 -0.74 6.31
C GLU A 177 36.10 -0.28 4.99
N GLY A 178 36.05 -1.15 3.96
CA GLY A 178 36.65 -0.90 2.65
C GLY A 178 38.14 -1.21 2.56
N THR A 179 38.80 -1.49 3.69
CA THR A 179 40.22 -1.92 3.69
C THR A 179 40.33 -3.37 3.26
N GLY A 180 41.24 -3.65 2.31
CA GLY A 180 41.63 -5.00 1.92
C GLY A 180 43.00 -5.39 2.48
N TRP A 181 43.19 -6.67 2.79
CA TRP A 181 44.47 -7.24 3.23
C TRP A 181 44.68 -8.62 2.63
N ILE A 182 45.93 -9.11 2.66
CA ILE A 182 46.30 -10.44 2.19
C ILE A 182 46.81 -11.21 3.41
N ASP A 183 46.26 -12.39 3.65
CA ASP A 183 46.72 -13.25 4.76
C ASP A 183 48.00 -14.03 4.42
N GLU A 184 48.54 -14.75 5.40
CA GLU A 184 49.75 -15.57 5.24
C GLU A 184 49.63 -16.67 4.18
N LYS A 185 48.40 -17.04 3.81
CA LYS A 185 48.10 -18.05 2.77
C LYS A 185 47.93 -17.40 1.38
N GLY A 186 48.11 -16.09 1.27
CA GLY A 186 47.92 -15.35 0.03
C GLY A 186 46.46 -15.08 -0.32
N ILE A 187 45.52 -15.28 0.62
CA ILE A 187 44.09 -15.03 0.38
C ILE A 187 43.79 -13.56 0.62
N VAL A 188 43.12 -12.94 -0.36
CA VAL A 188 42.68 -11.54 -0.27
C VAL A 188 41.36 -11.47 0.50
N HIS A 189 41.35 -10.64 1.54
CA HIS A 189 40.17 -10.33 2.35
C HIS A 189 39.83 -8.84 2.24
N VAL A 190 38.56 -8.49 2.44
CA VAL A 190 38.08 -7.10 2.43
C VAL A 190 37.10 -6.91 3.59
N CYS A 191 37.28 -5.86 4.38
CA CYS A 191 36.37 -5.53 5.47
C CYS A 191 35.09 -4.92 4.90
N LYS A 192 34.01 -5.69 4.96
CA LYS A 192 32.66 -5.32 4.48
C LYS A 192 31.58 -6.09 5.23
#